data_AF-A0A382W0F4-F1
#
_entry.id   AF-A0A382W0F4-F1
#
_cell.length_a   1.000
_cell.length_b   1.000
_cell.length_c   1.000
_cell.angle_alpha   90.00
_cell.angle_beta   90.00
_cell.angle_gamma   90.00
#
_symmetry.space_group_name_H-M   'P 1'
#
loop_
_entity.id
_entity.type
_entity.pdbx_description
1 polymer ?
#
loop_
_entity_poly.entity_id
_entity_poly.type
_entity_poly.pdbx_seq_one_letter_code
_entity_poly.pdbx_strand_id
1 'polypeptide(L)'
;FLENVTLRNESPYLRGGIFIGIGVVGAIIAGVGLIRSMGNVRQGSQNLTFFDSLYVNRVLGSGPKVTVIGGGSGLPNLLRGLKYYTSNISAIVTVADDGGSSGRLRSELGILPPGDIRNCLVALADSEDVMQQLMDYRFQSEGQLDGHSFGNILIAALAGIGGDFARGVEVAGELLAIRGQVIPSTLSNVTLVGSTVSGETLIGETRVGNSSDRLRSLSLIPANPAAHPEAVRAIEDADLIVIGPGSLFTSIVPNLLISDISAALASSLAFKIYVCNVAE
;
A
#
# COMPACT_ATOMS: atom_id res chain seq x y z
N PHE A 1 -44.99 21.59 40.18
CA PHE A 1 -44.73 23.02 40.43
C PHE A 1 -43.65 23.48 39.46
N LEU A 2 -44.04 23.90 38.26
CA LEU A 2 -43.20 24.69 37.37
C LEU A 2 -43.98 25.99 37.19
N GLU A 3 -43.64 27.00 37.99
CA GLU A 3 -44.15 28.35 37.75
C GLU A 3 -43.57 28.82 36.42
N ASN A 4 -44.45 29.08 35.46
CA ASN A 4 -44.07 29.68 34.19
C ASN A 4 -43.61 31.12 34.46
N VAL A 5 -42.30 31.36 34.42
CA VAL A 5 -41.72 32.70 34.50
C VAL A 5 -42.07 33.45 33.21
N THR A 6 -43.17 34.20 33.22
CA THR A 6 -43.61 34.99 32.07
C THR A 6 -43.10 36.43 32.17
N LEU A 7 -42.17 36.82 31.29
CA LEU A 7 -41.66 38.19 31.17
C LEU A 7 -42.67 39.19 30.54
N ARG A 8 -43.96 38.83 30.47
CA ARG A 8 -44.97 39.54 29.67
C ARG A 8 -45.35 40.90 30.25
N ASN A 9 -45.23 41.06 31.57
CA ASN A 9 -45.56 42.30 32.30
C ASN A 9 -44.35 43.22 32.55
N GLU A 10 -43.15 42.83 32.12
CA GLU A 10 -41.93 43.60 32.36
C GLU A 10 -41.69 44.69 31.29
N SER A 11 -40.90 45.72 31.60
CA SER A 11 -40.63 46.79 30.64
C SER A 11 -39.96 46.25 29.37
N PRO A 12 -40.23 46.83 28.17
CA PRO A 12 -39.59 46.40 26.93
C PRO A 12 -38.06 46.43 26.99
N TYR A 13 -37.49 47.39 27.73
CA TYR A 13 -36.06 47.52 27.96
C TYR A 13 -35.49 46.39 28.82
N LEU A 14 -36.23 45.95 29.86
CA LEU A 14 -35.80 44.85 30.72
C LEU A 14 -35.82 43.51 29.97
N ARG A 15 -36.86 43.28 29.17
CA ARG A 15 -36.94 42.09 28.31
C ARG A 15 -35.81 42.04 27.29
N GLY A 16 -35.58 43.16 26.59
CA GLY A 16 -34.48 43.29 25.64
C GLY A 16 -33.12 43.02 26.29
N GLY A 17 -32.89 43.58 27.48
CA GLY A 17 -31.67 43.35 28.25
C GLY A 17 -31.44 41.88 28.61
N ILE A 18 -32.49 41.15 29.03
CA ILE A 18 -32.40 39.72 29.36
C ILE A 18 -32.08 38.87 28.12
N PHE A 19 -32.76 39.10 26.99
CA PHE A 19 -32.50 38.35 25.76
C PHE A 19 -31.10 38.61 25.20
N ILE A 20 -30.65 39.87 25.21
CA ILE A 20 -29.29 40.23 24.80
C ILE A 20 -28.27 39.60 25.75
N GLY A 21 -28.52 39.65 27.07
CA GLY A 21 -27.65 39.04 28.08
C GLY A 21 -27.49 37.53 27.88
N ILE A 22 -28.60 36.80 27.70
CA ILE A 22 -28.57 35.35 27.43
C ILE A 22 -27.84 35.06 26.10
N GLY A 23 -28.10 35.87 25.07
CA GLY A 23 -27.42 35.73 23.77
C GLY A 23 -25.91 35.95 23.86
N VAL A 24 -25.46 36.97 24.58
CA VAL A 24 -24.03 37.25 24.80
C VAL A 24 -23.38 36.14 25.63
N VAL A 25 -24.03 35.67 26.70
CA VAL A 25 -23.51 34.55 27.50
C VAL A 25 -23.40 33.28 26.66
N GLY A 26 -24.42 32.96 25.85
CA GLY A 26 -24.38 31.84 24.92
C GLY A 26 -23.25 31.95 23.90
N ALA A 27 -23.04 33.14 23.32
CA ALA A 27 -21.95 33.41 22.38
C ALA A 27 -20.57 33.28 23.03
N ILE A 28 -20.41 33.73 24.28
CA ILE A 28 -19.17 33.57 25.04
C ILE A 28 -18.90 32.09 25.34
N ILE A 29 -19.91 31.32 25.78
CA ILE A 29 -19.78 29.89 26.05
C ILE A 29 -19.40 29.14 24.76
N ALA A 30 -20.06 29.44 23.63
CA ALA A 30 -19.75 28.86 22.34
C ALA A 30 -18.33 29.23 21.88
N GLY A 31 -17.93 30.50 22.03
CA GLY A 31 -16.59 30.97 21.69
C GLY A 31 -15.49 30.32 22.54
N VAL A 32 -15.70 30.21 23.86
CA VAL A 32 -14.78 29.50 24.76
C VAL A 32 -14.75 28.00 24.45
N GLY A 33 -15.88 27.40 24.11
CA GLY A 33 -15.96 26.00 23.63
C GLY A 33 -15.13 25.79 22.36
N LEU A 34 -15.22 26.72 21.40
CA LEU A 34 -14.41 26.70 20.18
C LEU A 34 -12.92 26.86 20.49
N ILE A 35 -12.55 27.83 21.32
CA ILE A 35 -11.15 28.09 21.70
C ILE A 35 -10.57 26.91 22.47
N ARG A 36 -11.34 26.25 23.34
CA ARG A 36 -10.90 25.02 24.04
C ARG A 36 -10.80 23.83 23.11
N SER A 37 -11.73 23.69 22.17
CA SER A 37 -11.65 22.68 21.11
C SER A 37 -10.41 22.87 20.23
N MET A 38 -10.01 24.11 19.97
CA MET A 38 -8.78 24.43 19.25
C MET A 38 -7.52 24.36 20.15
N GLY A 39 -7.68 24.62 21.45
CA GLY A 39 -6.61 24.59 22.45
C GLY A 39 -6.08 23.17 22.70
N ASN A 40 -6.95 22.16 22.63
CA ASN A 40 -6.56 20.75 22.65
C ASN A 40 -5.85 20.28 21.36
N VAL A 41 -5.81 21.11 20.32
CA VAL A 41 -5.08 20.86 19.06
C VAL A 41 -3.70 21.54 19.08
N ARG A 42 -3.32 22.20 20.18
CA ARG A 42 -2.11 23.04 20.24
C ARG A 42 -0.97 22.38 21.02
N GLN A 43 -0.56 21.20 20.58
CA GLN A 43 0.84 20.75 20.68
C GLN A 43 1.27 20.13 19.34
N GLY A 44 2.14 20.84 18.62
CA GLY A 44 2.99 20.31 17.54
C GLY A 44 2.39 20.30 16.14
N SER A 45 2.69 21.30 15.30
CA SER A 45 2.75 21.18 13.83
C SER A 45 1.53 20.60 13.04
N GLN A 46 0.29 20.62 13.55
CA GLN A 46 -0.84 19.92 12.90
C GLN A 46 -1.74 20.72 11.93
N ASN A 47 -1.50 22.02 11.70
CA ASN A 47 -2.33 22.74 10.72
C ASN A 47 -2.10 22.23 9.29
N LEU A 48 -0.94 21.61 9.00
CA LEU A 48 -0.69 20.97 7.70
C LEU A 48 -1.51 19.68 7.55
N THR A 49 -1.59 18.84 8.58
CA THR A 49 -2.25 17.52 8.52
C THR A 49 -3.73 17.58 8.17
N PHE A 50 -4.48 18.60 8.61
CA PHE A 50 -5.89 18.74 8.25
C PHE A 50 -6.09 19.15 6.78
N PHE A 51 -5.36 20.15 6.30
CA PHE A 51 -5.42 20.56 4.89
C PHE A 51 -4.85 19.50 3.97
N ASP A 52 -3.80 18.79 4.40
CA ASP A 52 -3.28 17.60 3.72
C ASP A 52 -4.35 16.52 3.63
N SER A 53 -5.08 16.24 4.71
CA SER A 53 -6.17 15.26 4.68
C SER A 53 -7.31 15.63 3.72
N LEU A 54 -7.65 16.92 3.61
CA LEU A 54 -8.65 17.41 2.67
C LEU A 54 -8.15 17.40 1.22
N TYR A 55 -6.88 17.75 1.01
CA TYR A 55 -6.22 17.68 -0.30
C TYR A 55 -6.14 16.23 -0.80
N VAL A 56 -5.69 15.31 0.07
CA VAL A 56 -5.62 13.87 -0.23
C VAL A 56 -7.00 13.33 -0.59
N ASN A 57 -8.01 13.56 0.25
CA ASN A 57 -9.33 12.99 0.02
C ASN A 57 -10.07 13.60 -1.19
N ARG A 58 -9.88 14.90 -1.49
CA ARG A 58 -10.64 15.57 -2.55
C ARG A 58 -9.92 15.64 -3.89
N VAL A 59 -8.61 15.94 -3.88
CA VAL A 59 -7.81 16.12 -5.09
C VAL A 59 -7.21 14.79 -5.53
N LEU A 60 -6.49 14.10 -4.63
CA LEU A 60 -5.85 12.83 -4.99
C LEU A 60 -6.85 11.69 -5.17
N GLY A 61 -7.95 11.69 -4.41
CA GLY A 61 -9.06 10.74 -4.56
C GLY A 61 -9.74 10.81 -5.93
N SER A 62 -9.71 11.98 -6.59
CA SER A 62 -10.21 12.16 -7.96
C SER A 62 -9.11 12.03 -9.02
N GLY A 63 -7.90 11.63 -8.61
CA GLY A 63 -6.75 11.46 -9.49
C GLY A 63 -6.88 10.26 -10.44
N PRO A 64 -6.00 10.14 -11.45
CA PRO A 64 -6.04 9.03 -12.40
C PRO A 64 -5.82 7.69 -11.70
N LYS A 65 -6.46 6.64 -12.21
CA LYS A 65 -6.22 5.24 -11.81
C LYS A 65 -4.91 4.76 -12.43
N VAL A 66 -3.91 4.52 -11.58
CA VAL A 66 -2.56 4.13 -12.01
C VAL A 66 -2.27 2.72 -11.53
N THR A 67 -2.05 1.81 -12.48
CA THR A 67 -1.63 0.44 -12.19
C THR A 67 -0.15 0.28 -12.46
N VAL A 68 0.61 -0.20 -11.48
CA VAL A 68 2.06 -0.38 -11.56
C VAL A 68 2.38 -1.85 -11.41
N ILE A 69 3.20 -2.41 -12.31
CA ILE A 69 3.53 -3.85 -12.33
C ILE A 69 5.03 -4.03 -12.16
N GLY A 70 5.45 -4.83 -11.18
CA GLY A 70 6.86 -5.13 -10.99
C GLY A 70 7.18 -5.87 -9.69
N GLY A 71 8.31 -5.49 -9.09
CA GLY A 71 8.86 -6.06 -7.85
C GLY A 71 10.20 -5.42 -7.50
N GLY A 72 10.91 -6.04 -6.56
CA GLY A 72 12.22 -5.62 -6.10
C GLY A 72 12.25 -4.22 -5.46
N SER A 73 13.42 -3.59 -5.50
CA SER A 73 13.68 -2.30 -4.84
C SER A 73 13.31 -1.06 -5.68
N GLY A 74 13.19 -1.20 -7.00
CA GLY A 74 12.84 -0.11 -7.91
C GLY A 74 11.39 0.35 -7.79
N LEU A 75 10.46 -0.61 -7.75
CA LEU A 75 9.02 -0.35 -7.67
C LEU A 75 8.63 0.50 -6.45
N PRO A 76 9.09 0.20 -5.21
CA PRO A 76 8.85 1.05 -4.04
C PRO A 76 9.25 2.52 -4.21
N ASN A 77 10.35 2.80 -4.91
CA ASN A 77 10.79 4.18 -5.14
C ASN A 77 9.84 4.94 -6.07
N LEU A 78 9.35 4.28 -7.11
CA LEU A 78 8.33 4.84 -8.00
C LEU A 78 7.03 5.10 -7.22
N LEU A 79 6.58 4.15 -6.41
CA LEU A 79 5.35 4.26 -5.60
C LEU A 79 5.42 5.42 -4.59
N ARG A 80 6.56 5.62 -3.93
CA ARG A 80 6.79 6.76 -3.02
C ARG A 80 6.59 8.10 -3.73
N GLY A 81 6.98 8.20 -5.00
CA GLY A 81 6.75 9.40 -5.80
C GLY A 81 5.29 9.51 -6.26
N LEU A 82 4.72 8.42 -6.78
CA LEU A 82 3.37 8.41 -7.35
C LEU A 82 2.27 8.78 -6.33
N LYS A 83 2.42 8.41 -5.05
CA LYS A 83 1.41 8.70 -4.01
C LYS A 83 1.18 10.19 -3.73
N TYR A 84 2.04 11.06 -4.26
CA TYR A 84 1.85 12.52 -4.21
C TYR A 84 0.95 13.04 -5.34
N TYR A 85 0.70 12.24 -6.38
CA TYR A 85 -0.07 12.63 -7.57
C TYR A 85 -1.46 11.99 -7.64
N THR A 86 -1.65 10.81 -7.06
CA THR A 86 -2.95 10.13 -6.99
C THR A 86 -2.99 9.18 -5.80
N SER A 87 -4.17 8.96 -5.23
CA SER A 87 -4.41 7.88 -4.26
C SER A 87 -4.96 6.61 -4.92
N ASN A 88 -5.25 6.65 -6.22
CA ASN A 88 -5.85 5.56 -6.98
C ASN A 88 -4.74 4.67 -7.59
N ILE A 89 -3.82 4.20 -6.75
CA ILE A 89 -2.66 3.39 -7.14
C ILE A 89 -2.93 1.91 -6.88
N SER A 90 -2.71 1.07 -7.89
CA SER A 90 -2.72 -0.39 -7.74
C SER A 90 -1.35 -0.96 -8.09
N ALA A 91 -0.61 -1.43 -7.08
CA ALA A 91 0.70 -2.04 -7.28
C ALA A 91 0.57 -3.57 -7.37
N ILE A 92 0.76 -4.13 -8.56
CA ILE A 92 0.77 -5.57 -8.82
C ILE A 92 2.22 -6.08 -8.66
N VAL A 93 2.40 -7.02 -7.74
CA VAL A 93 3.72 -7.45 -7.29
C VAL A 93 3.93 -8.94 -7.52
N THR A 94 5.12 -9.30 -7.99
CA THR A 94 5.52 -10.71 -8.14
C THR A 94 5.58 -11.41 -6.78
N VAL A 95 5.18 -12.68 -6.74
CA VAL A 95 5.28 -13.55 -5.55
C VAL A 95 6.20 -14.75 -5.80
N ALA A 96 7.16 -14.59 -6.71
CA ALA A 96 8.11 -15.65 -7.09
C ALA A 96 9.42 -15.65 -6.27
N ASP A 97 9.65 -14.63 -5.43
CA ASP A 97 10.85 -14.47 -4.59
C ASP A 97 11.10 -15.70 -3.70
N ASP A 98 12.37 -16.11 -3.62
CA ASP A 98 12.85 -17.22 -2.79
C ASP A 98 14.07 -16.84 -1.94
N GLY A 99 14.43 -15.57 -1.89
CA GLY A 99 15.62 -15.06 -1.20
C GLY A 99 15.37 -14.62 0.25
N GLY A 100 16.44 -14.67 1.05
CA GLY A 100 16.53 -14.04 2.37
C GLY A 100 15.38 -14.38 3.33
N SER A 101 14.86 -13.37 4.03
CA SER A 101 13.76 -13.54 4.99
C SER A 101 12.46 -14.02 4.33
N SER A 102 12.19 -13.65 3.08
CA SER A 102 10.98 -14.06 2.36
C SER A 102 11.02 -15.55 2.04
N GLY A 103 12.14 -16.01 1.48
CA GLY A 103 12.38 -17.41 1.15
C GLY A 103 12.29 -18.33 2.36
N ARG A 104 12.89 -17.94 3.50
CA ARG A 104 12.79 -18.73 4.74
C ARG A 104 11.34 -18.89 5.21
N LEU A 105 10.59 -17.79 5.33
CA LEU A 105 9.19 -17.83 5.74
C LEU A 105 8.33 -18.65 4.77
N ARG A 106 8.57 -18.50 3.46
CA ARG A 106 7.91 -19.30 2.42
C ARG A 106 8.17 -20.79 2.60
N SER A 107 9.42 -21.19 2.89
CA SER A 107 9.78 -22.60 3.08
C SER A 107 9.26 -23.19 4.40
N GLU A 108 9.23 -22.39 5.47
CA GLU A 108 8.85 -22.85 6.82
C GLU A 108 7.33 -22.86 7.03
N LEU A 109 6.62 -21.85 6.51
CA LEU A 109 5.20 -21.64 6.75
C LEU A 109 4.30 -21.98 5.54
N GLY A 110 4.90 -22.26 4.37
CA GLY A 110 4.15 -22.54 3.14
C GLY A 110 3.38 -21.35 2.58
N ILE A 111 3.73 -20.12 2.99
CA ILE A 111 3.09 -18.88 2.55
C ILE A 111 3.77 -18.30 1.29
N LEU A 112 3.10 -17.36 0.63
CA LEU A 112 3.73 -16.56 -0.43
C LEU A 112 4.82 -15.64 0.15
N PRO A 113 5.89 -15.34 -0.61
CA PRO A 113 6.98 -14.50 -0.15
C PRO A 113 6.50 -13.06 0.10
N PRO A 114 6.60 -12.52 1.33
CA PRO A 114 6.04 -11.21 1.67
C PRO A 114 6.94 -10.02 1.33
N GLY A 115 8.21 -10.22 0.96
CA GLY A 115 9.22 -9.16 0.91
C GLY A 115 8.91 -8.00 -0.03
N ASP A 116 8.62 -8.28 -1.30
CA ASP A 116 8.32 -7.22 -2.27
C ASP A 116 6.99 -6.52 -1.99
N ILE A 117 5.99 -7.28 -1.51
CA ILE A 117 4.72 -6.74 -1.01
C ILE A 117 4.97 -5.76 0.14
N ARG A 118 5.76 -6.18 1.14
CA ARG A 118 6.13 -5.34 2.30
C ARG A 118 6.74 -4.02 1.85
N ASN A 119 7.71 -4.08 0.91
CA ASN A 119 8.36 -2.87 0.43
C ASN A 119 7.38 -1.90 -0.25
N CYS A 120 6.40 -2.43 -1.00
CA CYS A 120 5.37 -1.62 -1.65
C CYS A 120 4.38 -1.03 -0.63
N LEU A 121 3.98 -1.79 0.38
CA LEU A 121 3.14 -1.32 1.47
C LEU A 121 3.80 -0.13 2.20
N VAL A 122 5.08 -0.30 2.57
CA VAL A 122 5.86 0.78 3.21
C VAL A 122 5.99 2.00 2.31
N ALA A 123 6.19 1.81 1.00
CA ALA A 123 6.27 2.92 0.05
C ALA A 123 4.98 3.74 -0.02
N LEU A 124 3.82 3.08 0.04
CA LEU A 124 2.51 3.71 -0.07
C LEU A 124 1.93 4.22 1.26
N ALA A 125 2.51 3.84 2.40
CA ALA A 125 2.06 4.28 3.73
C ALA A 125 1.96 5.81 3.85
N ASP A 126 0.89 6.30 4.47
CA ASP A 126 0.74 7.68 4.89
C ASP A 126 1.35 7.81 6.30
N SER A 127 2.31 8.73 6.48
CA SER A 127 3.37 8.52 7.49
C SER A 127 2.93 8.67 8.95
N GLU A 128 3.18 7.62 9.75
CA GLU A 128 3.80 7.73 11.07
C GLU A 128 5.22 7.12 10.99
N ASP A 129 6.28 7.93 11.21
CA ASP A 129 7.68 7.52 11.02
C ASP A 129 8.04 6.21 11.74
N VAL A 130 7.41 5.95 12.89
CA VAL A 130 7.65 4.75 13.73
C VAL A 130 7.15 3.48 13.06
N MET A 131 5.97 3.52 12.42
CA MET A 131 5.38 2.32 11.81
C MET A 131 6.17 1.88 10.58
N GLN A 132 6.65 2.84 9.79
CA GLN A 132 7.58 2.56 8.69
C GLN A 132 8.88 1.93 9.21
N GLN A 133 9.49 2.51 10.25
CA GLN A 133 10.69 1.95 10.88
C GLN A 133 10.47 0.52 11.39
N LEU A 134 9.29 0.24 11.96
CA LEU A 134 8.93 -1.07 12.44
C LEU A 134 8.81 -2.09 11.29
N MET A 135 8.17 -1.71 10.18
CA MET A 135 8.07 -2.59 9.00
C MET A 135 9.43 -2.91 8.37
N ASP A 136 10.32 -1.91 8.33
CA ASP A 136 11.68 -2.04 7.79
C ASP A 136 12.65 -2.72 8.77
N TYR A 137 12.26 -2.86 10.05
CA TYR A 137 13.11 -3.45 11.08
C TYR A 137 13.54 -4.88 10.70
N ARG A 138 14.84 -5.12 10.80
CA ARG A 138 15.47 -6.43 10.61
C ARG A 138 16.15 -6.84 11.91
N PHE A 139 15.79 -8.01 12.40
CA PHE A 139 16.40 -8.57 13.59
C PHE A 139 17.88 -8.84 13.35
N GLN A 140 18.71 -8.45 14.31
CA GLN A 140 20.13 -8.75 14.37
C GLN A 140 20.38 -9.50 15.68
N SER A 141 20.64 -10.81 15.59
CA SER A 141 20.81 -11.67 16.76
C SER A 141 21.64 -12.90 16.43
N GLU A 142 21.99 -13.71 17.42
CA GLU A 142 22.58 -15.04 17.19
C GLU A 142 21.51 -16.15 17.17
N GLY A 143 20.22 -15.79 17.22
CA GLY A 143 19.09 -16.71 17.33
C GLY A 143 18.33 -16.94 16.02
N GLN A 144 17.21 -17.66 16.11
CA GLN A 144 16.39 -18.04 14.95
C GLN A 144 15.77 -16.85 14.20
N LEU A 145 15.57 -15.72 14.89
CA LEU A 145 15.04 -14.51 14.26
C LEU A 145 16.08 -13.76 13.44
N ASP A 146 17.36 -14.12 13.50
CA ASP A 146 18.41 -13.36 12.83
C ASP A 146 18.16 -13.18 11.32
N GLY A 147 18.29 -11.93 10.88
CA GLY A 147 18.05 -11.54 9.51
C GLY A 147 16.59 -11.56 9.06
N HIS A 148 15.62 -11.97 9.90
CA HIS A 148 14.20 -11.81 9.57
C HIS A 148 13.81 -10.33 9.58
N SER A 149 12.89 -9.97 8.69
CA SER A 149 12.21 -8.67 8.77
C SER A 149 10.96 -8.80 9.62
N PHE A 150 10.77 -7.84 10.54
CA PHE A 150 9.53 -7.75 11.31
C PHE A 150 8.32 -7.61 10.40
N GLY A 151 8.36 -6.71 9.40
CA GLY A 151 7.25 -6.54 8.47
C GLY A 151 6.88 -7.82 7.71
N ASN A 152 7.88 -8.64 7.35
CA ASN A 152 7.62 -9.95 6.73
C ASN A 152 6.90 -10.91 7.70
N ILE A 153 7.32 -10.94 8.96
CA ILE A 153 6.69 -11.76 10.01
C ILE A 153 5.26 -11.26 10.28
N LEU A 154 5.04 -9.95 10.33
CA LEU A 154 3.73 -9.36 10.52
C LEU A 154 2.77 -9.77 9.40
N ILE A 155 3.18 -9.64 8.13
CA ILE A 155 2.36 -10.06 6.97
C ILE A 155 2.09 -11.57 7.03
N ALA A 156 3.08 -12.39 7.38
CA ALA A 156 2.92 -13.83 7.55
C ALA A 156 1.87 -14.16 8.64
N ALA A 157 1.94 -13.47 9.78
CA ALA A 157 0.99 -13.66 10.88
C ALA A 157 -0.43 -13.22 10.48
N LEU A 158 -0.58 -12.07 9.80
CA LEU A 158 -1.87 -11.59 9.32
C LEU A 158 -2.49 -12.54 8.27
N ALA A 159 -1.67 -13.08 7.36
CA ALA A 159 -2.11 -14.11 6.42
C ALA A 159 -2.57 -15.39 7.15
N GLY A 160 -1.84 -15.82 8.17
CA GLY A 160 -2.21 -16.98 8.99
C GLY A 160 -3.51 -16.78 9.78
N ILE A 161 -3.74 -15.59 10.34
CA ILE A 161 -4.97 -15.24 11.05
C ILE A 161 -6.15 -15.14 10.09
N GLY A 162 -5.96 -14.50 8.94
CA GLY A 162 -7.00 -14.33 7.92
C GLY A 162 -7.31 -15.59 7.12
N GLY A 163 -6.42 -16.59 7.16
CA GLY A 163 -6.51 -17.82 6.36
C GLY A 163 -6.21 -17.64 4.88
N ASP A 164 -5.89 -16.41 4.45
CA ASP A 164 -5.62 -16.03 3.07
C ASP A 164 -4.52 -14.96 3.02
N PHE A 165 -3.58 -15.13 2.10
CA PHE A 165 -2.46 -14.21 1.92
C PHE A 165 -2.95 -12.84 1.42
N ALA A 166 -3.88 -12.78 0.47
CA ALA A 166 -4.41 -11.50 0.00
C ALA A 166 -5.06 -10.72 1.14
N ARG A 167 -5.90 -11.37 1.95
CA ARG A 167 -6.49 -10.72 3.13
C ARG A 167 -5.42 -10.22 4.11
N GLY A 168 -4.33 -10.97 4.31
CA GLY A 168 -3.21 -10.53 5.13
C GLY A 168 -2.54 -9.25 4.62
N VAL A 169 -2.39 -9.12 3.30
CA VAL A 169 -1.84 -7.92 2.64
C VAL A 169 -2.79 -6.73 2.77
N GLU A 170 -4.10 -6.95 2.59
CA GLU A 170 -5.12 -5.91 2.78
C GLU A 170 -5.09 -5.33 4.19
N VAL A 171 -5.12 -6.21 5.21
CA VAL A 171 -5.08 -5.77 6.62
C VAL A 171 -3.77 -5.05 6.95
N ALA A 172 -2.64 -5.50 6.38
CA ALA A 172 -1.38 -4.79 6.53
C ALA A 172 -1.44 -3.38 5.90
N GLY A 173 -2.08 -3.25 4.74
CA GLY A 173 -2.32 -1.95 4.10
C GLY A 173 -3.21 -1.02 4.93
N GLU A 174 -4.27 -1.56 5.53
CA GLU A 174 -5.16 -0.83 6.45
C GLU A 174 -4.38 -0.33 7.69
N LEU A 175 -3.56 -1.18 8.31
CA LEU A 175 -2.74 -0.82 9.48
C LEU A 175 -1.70 0.26 9.17
N LEU A 176 -1.22 0.30 7.92
CA LEU A 176 -0.23 1.28 7.44
C LEU A 176 -0.86 2.53 6.83
N ALA A 177 -2.20 2.61 6.79
CA ALA A 177 -2.95 3.69 6.15
C ALA A 177 -2.39 4.04 4.75
N ILE A 178 -2.17 3.02 3.91
CA ILE A 178 -1.54 3.22 2.60
C ILE A 178 -2.42 4.03 1.65
N ARG A 179 -1.80 4.78 0.74
CA ARG A 179 -2.46 5.47 -0.38
C ARG A 179 -2.48 4.58 -1.62
N GLY A 180 -3.58 3.84 -1.79
CA GLY A 180 -3.75 2.88 -2.88
C GLY A 180 -3.81 1.45 -2.35
N GLN A 181 -3.44 0.48 -3.17
CA GLN A 181 -3.45 -0.93 -2.83
C GLN A 181 -2.23 -1.67 -3.38
N VAL A 182 -1.85 -2.74 -2.69
CA VAL A 182 -0.79 -3.66 -3.10
C VAL A 182 -1.42 -5.03 -3.30
N ILE A 183 -1.24 -5.59 -4.49
CA ILE A 183 -1.94 -6.79 -4.96
C ILE A 183 -0.88 -7.83 -5.36
N PRO A 184 -0.88 -9.03 -4.77
CA PRO A 184 -0.04 -10.10 -5.28
C PRO A 184 -0.50 -10.49 -6.68
N SER A 185 0.43 -10.74 -7.59
CA SER A 185 0.12 -11.10 -8.98
C SER A 185 -0.66 -12.42 -9.11
N THR A 186 -0.44 -13.36 -8.19
CA THR A 186 -1.17 -14.60 -8.06
C THR A 186 -1.25 -15.02 -6.59
N LEU A 187 -2.24 -15.84 -6.25
CA LEU A 187 -2.30 -16.56 -4.97
C LEU A 187 -1.64 -17.94 -5.02
N SER A 188 -1.17 -18.36 -6.21
CA SER A 188 -0.46 -19.61 -6.38
C SER A 188 0.98 -19.49 -5.88
N ASN A 189 1.46 -20.50 -5.15
CA ASN A 189 2.85 -20.57 -4.74
C ASN A 189 3.73 -20.95 -5.94
N VAL A 190 4.25 -19.93 -6.63
CA VAL A 190 4.99 -20.08 -7.90
C VAL A 190 6.49 -19.92 -7.73
N THR A 191 7.25 -20.74 -8.45
CA THR A 191 8.71 -20.69 -8.52
C THR A 191 9.13 -20.29 -9.93
N LEU A 192 10.00 -19.28 -10.03
CA LEU A 192 10.59 -18.86 -11.30
C LEU A 192 11.59 -19.91 -11.78
N VAL A 193 11.53 -20.28 -13.05
CA VAL A 193 12.46 -21.21 -13.69
C VAL A 193 13.03 -20.57 -14.95
N GLY A 194 14.35 -20.56 -15.08
CA GLY A 194 15.06 -20.10 -16.27
C GLY A 194 15.76 -21.24 -16.98
N SER A 195 15.72 -21.24 -18.31
CA SER A 195 16.58 -22.08 -19.14
C SER A 195 17.64 -21.19 -19.77
N THR A 196 18.91 -21.59 -19.69
CA THR A 196 20.03 -20.86 -20.28
C THR A 196 20.26 -21.28 -21.73
N VAL A 197 21.06 -20.50 -22.47
CA VAL A 197 21.45 -20.85 -23.84
C VAL A 197 22.34 -22.09 -23.91
N SER A 198 23.10 -22.40 -22.84
CA SER A 198 23.86 -23.65 -22.71
C SER A 198 23.00 -24.87 -22.40
N GLY A 199 21.71 -24.68 -22.08
CA GLY A 199 20.76 -25.76 -21.76
C GLY A 199 20.64 -26.08 -20.27
N GLU A 200 21.27 -25.30 -19.39
CA GLU A 200 21.08 -25.41 -17.94
C GLU A 200 19.67 -24.96 -17.56
N THR A 201 19.09 -25.61 -16.54
CA THR A 201 17.82 -25.22 -15.92
C THR A 201 18.08 -24.66 -14.53
N LEU A 202 17.78 -23.37 -14.34
CA LEU A 202 17.89 -22.64 -13.09
C LEU A 202 16.52 -22.58 -12.42
N ILE A 203 16.43 -23.09 -11.19
CA ILE A 203 15.19 -23.11 -10.42
C ILE A 203 15.33 -22.12 -9.26
N GLY A 204 14.40 -21.19 -9.16
CA GLY A 204 14.39 -20.16 -8.13
C GLY A 204 14.78 -18.78 -8.64
N GLU A 205 14.16 -17.75 -8.07
CA GLU A 205 14.42 -16.35 -8.43
C GLU A 205 15.89 -15.98 -8.21
N THR A 206 16.43 -16.35 -7.05
CA THR A 206 17.82 -16.06 -6.69
C THR A 206 18.81 -16.69 -7.68
N ARG A 207 18.51 -17.90 -8.19
CA ARG A 207 19.39 -18.58 -9.17
C ARG A 207 19.29 -17.97 -10.56
N VAL A 208 18.09 -17.61 -10.98
CA VAL A 208 17.84 -16.94 -12.26
C VAL A 208 18.49 -15.56 -12.27
N GLY A 209 18.34 -14.77 -11.19
CA GLY A 209 18.89 -13.43 -11.08
C GLY A 209 20.42 -13.39 -11.02
N ASN A 210 21.06 -14.42 -10.49
CA ASN A 210 22.52 -14.52 -10.39
C ASN A 210 23.16 -15.34 -11.53
N SER A 211 22.42 -15.65 -12.60
CA SER A 211 22.96 -16.41 -13.72
C SER A 211 24.08 -15.66 -14.43
N SER A 212 25.22 -16.32 -14.63
CA SER A 212 26.31 -15.81 -15.47
C SER A 212 26.14 -16.15 -16.94
N ASP A 213 25.26 -17.10 -17.27
CA ASP A 213 24.93 -17.49 -18.64
C ASP A 213 23.69 -16.74 -19.12
N ARG A 214 23.58 -16.55 -20.44
CA ARG A 214 22.42 -15.89 -21.03
C ARG A 214 21.17 -16.75 -20.87
N LEU A 215 20.10 -16.14 -20.39
CA LEU A 215 18.79 -16.76 -20.32
C LEU A 215 18.18 -16.88 -21.73
N ARG A 216 17.72 -18.08 -22.07
CA ARG A 216 16.98 -18.40 -23.29
C ARG A 216 15.48 -18.22 -23.11
N SER A 217 14.94 -18.66 -21.97
CA SER A 217 13.51 -18.58 -21.67
C SER A 217 13.25 -18.62 -20.17
N LEU A 218 12.11 -18.09 -19.76
CA LEU A 218 11.61 -18.13 -18.38
C LEU A 218 10.22 -18.78 -18.35
N SER A 219 9.92 -19.47 -17.25
CA SER A 219 8.62 -20.05 -16.96
C SER A 219 8.33 -20.04 -15.46
N LEU A 220 7.08 -20.33 -15.09
CA LEU A 220 6.66 -20.51 -13.70
C LEU A 220 6.31 -21.97 -13.45
N ILE A 221 6.60 -22.46 -12.25
CA ILE A 221 6.13 -23.75 -11.74
C ILE A 221 5.31 -23.49 -10.46
N PRO A 222 4.06 -23.95 -10.35
CA PRO A 222 3.29 -24.68 -11.36
C PRO A 222 3.01 -23.83 -12.61
N ALA A 223 2.82 -24.50 -13.75
CA ALA A 223 2.51 -23.83 -15.00
C ALA A 223 1.08 -23.25 -14.98
N ASN A 224 0.88 -22.15 -15.70
CA ASN A 224 -0.41 -21.45 -15.82
C ASN A 224 -1.06 -21.11 -14.46
N PRO A 225 -0.35 -20.43 -13.54
CA PRO A 225 -0.97 -19.96 -12.32
C PRO A 225 -2.08 -18.95 -12.67
N ALA A 226 -3.21 -19.01 -11.95
CA ALA A 226 -4.28 -18.03 -12.11
C ALA A 226 -3.83 -16.68 -11.56
N ALA A 227 -4.14 -15.58 -12.24
CA ALA A 227 -3.89 -14.25 -11.69
C ALA A 227 -4.79 -13.98 -10.48
N HIS A 228 -4.35 -13.08 -9.61
CA HIS A 228 -5.23 -12.51 -8.61
C HIS A 228 -6.35 -11.71 -9.31
N PRO A 229 -7.64 -11.93 -8.98
CA PRO A 229 -8.75 -11.26 -9.67
C PRO A 229 -8.65 -9.72 -9.63
N GLU A 230 -8.28 -9.15 -8.47
CA GLU A 230 -8.08 -7.70 -8.34
C GLU A 230 -6.91 -7.17 -9.16
N ALA A 231 -5.90 -8.00 -9.48
CA ALA A 231 -4.80 -7.59 -10.35
C ALA A 231 -5.29 -7.40 -11.79
N VAL A 232 -6.14 -8.32 -12.27
CA VAL A 232 -6.77 -8.23 -13.60
C VAL A 232 -7.67 -6.99 -13.66
N ARG A 233 -8.56 -6.81 -12.66
CA ARG A 233 -9.44 -5.64 -12.59
C ARG A 233 -8.67 -4.33 -12.56
N ALA A 234 -7.59 -4.26 -11.78
CA ALA A 234 -6.76 -3.07 -11.73
C ALA A 234 -6.15 -2.71 -13.10
N ILE A 235 -5.82 -3.71 -13.93
CA ILE A 235 -5.32 -3.48 -15.29
C ILE A 235 -6.43 -3.01 -16.24
N GLU A 236 -7.62 -3.60 -16.13
CA GLU A 236 -8.79 -3.25 -16.95
C GLU A 236 -9.31 -1.84 -16.66
N ASP A 237 -9.30 -1.43 -15.39
CA ASP A 237 -9.80 -0.15 -14.91
C ASP A 237 -8.79 1.00 -15.01
N ALA A 238 -7.53 0.73 -15.38
CA ALA A 238 -6.46 1.72 -15.34
C ALA A 238 -6.64 2.82 -16.41
N ASP A 239 -6.32 4.06 -16.05
CA ASP A 239 -6.09 5.14 -17.01
C ASP A 239 -4.63 5.08 -17.52
N LEU A 240 -3.72 4.66 -16.64
CA LEU A 240 -2.29 4.56 -16.87
C LEU A 240 -1.74 3.25 -16.31
N ILE A 241 -0.93 2.55 -17.10
CA ILE A 241 -0.21 1.35 -16.68
C ILE A 241 1.29 1.61 -16.77
N VAL A 242 2.01 1.38 -15.67
CA VAL A 242 3.46 1.51 -15.59
C VAL A 242 4.09 0.15 -15.32
N ILE A 243 5.00 -0.28 -16.19
CA ILE A 243 5.72 -1.55 -16.08
C ILE A 243 7.16 -1.24 -15.64
N GLY A 244 7.55 -1.75 -14.48
CA GLY A 244 8.82 -1.43 -13.84
C GLY A 244 8.81 -0.09 -13.06
N PRO A 245 9.99 0.40 -12.64
CA PRO A 245 11.30 -0.20 -12.86
C PRO A 245 11.53 -1.45 -12.01
N GLY A 246 12.46 -2.31 -12.42
CA GLY A 246 12.84 -3.51 -11.68
C GLY A 246 13.67 -4.47 -12.53
N SER A 247 14.20 -5.53 -11.94
CA SER A 247 14.89 -6.57 -12.71
C SER A 247 13.95 -7.10 -13.79
N LEU A 248 14.37 -7.06 -15.05
CA LEU A 248 13.53 -7.51 -16.17
C LEU A 248 13.11 -8.96 -15.96
N PHE A 249 14.06 -9.83 -15.65
CA PHE A 249 13.84 -11.27 -15.59
C PHE A 249 13.24 -11.75 -14.27
N THR A 250 13.49 -11.05 -13.16
CA THR A 250 13.06 -11.51 -11.83
C THR A 250 11.99 -10.65 -11.16
N SER A 251 11.74 -9.43 -11.65
CA SER A 251 10.71 -8.54 -11.10
C SER A 251 9.59 -8.24 -12.09
N ILE A 252 9.89 -8.09 -13.38
CA ILE A 252 8.88 -7.68 -14.39
C ILE A 252 8.29 -8.91 -15.07
N VAL A 253 9.12 -9.70 -15.75
CA VAL A 253 8.68 -10.88 -16.53
C VAL A 253 7.88 -11.87 -15.69
N PRO A 254 8.18 -12.16 -14.41
CA PRO A 254 7.38 -13.11 -13.63
C PRO A 254 5.90 -12.73 -13.50
N ASN A 255 5.58 -11.44 -13.45
CA ASN A 255 4.19 -10.98 -13.48
C ASN A 255 3.55 -11.24 -14.85
N LEU A 256 4.31 -11.06 -15.93
CA LEU A 256 3.84 -11.22 -17.32
C LEU A 256 3.76 -12.69 -17.76
N LEU A 257 4.44 -13.61 -17.06
CA LEU A 257 4.30 -15.05 -17.29
C LEU A 257 2.93 -15.60 -16.85
N ILE A 258 2.15 -14.80 -16.11
CA ILE A 258 0.76 -15.11 -15.75
C ILE A 258 -0.13 -14.70 -16.92
N SER A 259 -0.76 -15.67 -17.58
CA SER A 259 -1.50 -15.45 -18.83
C SER A 259 -2.60 -14.40 -18.71
N ASP A 260 -3.31 -14.39 -17.59
CA ASP A 260 -4.44 -13.48 -17.39
C ASP A 260 -3.96 -12.03 -17.26
N ILE A 261 -2.81 -11.79 -16.60
CA ILE A 261 -2.17 -10.47 -16.51
C ILE A 261 -1.74 -9.99 -17.90
N SER A 262 -1.06 -10.85 -18.66
CA SER A 262 -0.62 -10.52 -20.02
C SER A 262 -1.79 -10.29 -20.97
N ALA A 263 -2.86 -11.07 -20.86
CA ALA A 263 -4.07 -10.88 -21.65
C ALA A 263 -4.76 -9.55 -21.32
N ALA A 264 -4.92 -9.22 -20.04
CA ALA A 264 -5.51 -7.95 -19.60
C ALA A 264 -4.65 -6.74 -20.04
N LEU A 265 -3.32 -6.87 -19.97
CA LEU A 265 -2.41 -5.84 -20.46
C LEU A 265 -2.53 -5.63 -21.96
N ALA A 266 -2.67 -6.71 -22.73
CA ALA A 266 -2.81 -6.64 -24.18
C ALA A 266 -4.14 -5.99 -24.59
N SER A 267 -5.24 -6.32 -23.89
CA SER A 267 -6.59 -5.80 -24.19
C SER A 267 -6.84 -4.38 -23.66
N SER A 268 -6.13 -3.95 -22.61
CA SER A 268 -6.34 -2.64 -21.98
C SER A 268 -6.10 -1.48 -22.94
N LEU A 269 -6.97 -0.46 -22.86
CA LEU A 269 -6.86 0.79 -23.63
C LEU A 269 -6.06 1.88 -22.88
N ALA A 270 -5.62 1.60 -21.65
CA ALA A 270 -4.83 2.51 -20.83
C ALA A 270 -3.53 2.92 -21.53
N PHE A 271 -3.02 4.11 -21.19
CA PHE A 271 -1.68 4.50 -21.65
C PHE A 271 -0.62 3.65 -20.95
N LYS A 272 0.28 3.01 -21.71
CA LYS A 272 1.25 2.03 -21.18
C LYS A 272 2.66 2.60 -21.24
N ILE A 273 3.34 2.62 -20.10
CA ILE A 273 4.73 3.11 -19.95
C ILE A 273 5.59 1.95 -19.47
N TYR A 274 6.68 1.66 -20.18
CA TYR A 274 7.75 0.80 -19.68
C TYR A 274 8.91 1.66 -19.17
N VAL A 275 9.22 1.54 -17.88
CA VAL A 275 10.36 2.24 -17.27
C VAL A 275 11.60 1.35 -17.40
N CYS A 276 12.38 1.59 -18.45
CA CYS A 276 13.59 0.84 -18.75
C CYS A 276 14.65 1.04 -17.66
N ASN A 277 15.39 -0.02 -17.37
CA ASN A 277 16.48 0.01 -16.39
C ASN A 277 17.61 0.92 -16.89
N VAL A 278 18.22 1.63 -15.95
CA VAL A 278 19.35 2.54 -16.23
C VAL A 278 20.70 1.81 -16.29
N ALA A 279 20.79 0.61 -15.73
CA ALA A 279 21.94 -0.29 -15.75
C ALA A 279 21.46 -1.75 -15.63
N GLU A 280 22.30 -2.69 -16.08
CA GLU A 280 22.14 -4.14 -15.83
C GLU A 280 22.39 -4.49 -14.36
#